data_AF-A0A0T6ZR09-F1
#
_entry.id   AF-A0A0T6ZR09-F1
#
_cell.length_a   1.000
_cell.length_b   1.000
_cell.length_c   1.000
_cell.angle_alpha   90.00
_cell.angle_beta   90.00
_cell.angle_gamma   90.00
#
_symmetry.space_group_name_H-M   'P 1'
#
loop_
_entity.id
_entity.type
_entity.pdbx_description
1 polymer ?
#
loop_
_entity_poly.entity_id
_entity_poly.type
_entity_poly.pdbx_seq_one_letter_code
_entity_poly.pdbx_strand_id
1 'polypeptide(L)'
;MESNGIDASYVNVYPESKSPLSLAFLNDHNDADYIFYKDHPHDRIDYVYPEVNADDIVLFGSFFALNPVIRPQVYAFLDYARQRGAILYYDVNFRASHKNEVMKVTPNLLDNLEMADIVRGSSEDFEILFRQHDADTVYRSQIAFYTKKF
;
A
#
# COMPACT_ATOMS: atom_id res chain seq x y z
N MET A 1 -8.61 -18.20 0.32
CA MET A 1 -7.22 -18.09 -0.17
C MET A 1 -6.72 -19.47 -0.58
N GLU A 2 -6.69 -20.42 0.35
CA GLU A 2 -6.22 -21.79 0.11
C GLU A 2 -6.94 -22.52 -1.04
N SER A 3 -8.27 -22.37 -1.16
CA SER A 3 -9.04 -22.97 -2.26
C SER A 3 -8.62 -22.50 -3.66
N ASN A 4 -7.91 -21.36 -3.74
CA ASN A 4 -7.39 -20.78 -4.98
C ASN A 4 -5.86 -20.98 -5.10
N GLY A 5 -5.26 -21.85 -4.27
CA GLY A 5 -3.81 -22.10 -4.28
C GLY A 5 -2.96 -20.99 -3.68
N ILE A 6 -3.55 -20.08 -2.91
CA ILE A 6 -2.83 -18.99 -2.24
C ILE A 6 -2.43 -19.46 -0.83
N ASP A 7 -1.13 -19.47 -0.54
CA ASP A 7 -0.60 -19.74 0.79
C ASP A 7 -1.06 -18.65 1.78
N ALA A 8 -1.64 -19.09 2.89
CA ALA A 8 -2.14 -18.23 3.97
C ALA A 8 -1.43 -18.47 5.31
N SER A 9 -0.31 -19.20 5.32
CA SER A 9 0.43 -19.58 6.54
C SER A 9 0.92 -18.38 7.37
N TYR A 10 1.06 -17.21 6.73
CA TYR A 10 1.48 -15.95 7.35
C TYR A 10 0.32 -14.98 7.61
N VAL A 11 -0.93 -15.45 7.50
CA VAL A 11 -2.12 -14.66 7.87
C VAL A 11 -2.41 -14.84 9.36
N ASN A 12 -2.27 -13.77 10.13
CA ASN A 12 -2.60 -13.77 11.55
C ASN A 12 -4.10 -13.64 11.78
N VAL A 13 -4.62 -14.39 12.76
CA VAL A 13 -6.00 -14.30 13.23
C VAL A 13 -5.99 -13.83 14.68
N TYR A 14 -6.71 -12.75 14.96
CA TYR A 14 -6.85 -12.17 16.30
C TYR A 14 -8.26 -12.50 16.83
N PRO A 15 -8.43 -13.45 17.76
CA PRO A 15 -9.76 -13.89 18.22
C PRO A 15 -10.62 -12.78 18.82
N GLU A 16 -10.00 -11.78 19.44
CA GLU A 16 -10.66 -10.65 20.10
C GLU A 16 -10.97 -9.48 19.16
N SER A 17 -10.74 -9.63 17.84
CA SER A 17 -10.95 -8.56 16.86
C SER A 17 -11.84 -9.03 15.72
N LYS A 18 -12.72 -8.15 15.27
CA LYS A 18 -13.53 -8.42 14.07
C LYS A 18 -12.73 -8.15 12.80
N SER A 19 -12.82 -9.07 11.84
CA SER A 19 -12.25 -8.85 10.50
C SER A 19 -12.86 -7.59 9.86
N PRO A 20 -12.06 -6.77 9.15
CA PRO A 20 -12.56 -5.59 8.46
C PRO A 20 -13.68 -5.95 7.47
N LEU A 21 -14.74 -5.15 7.45
CA LEU A 21 -15.86 -5.30 6.51
C LEU A 21 -15.89 -4.09 5.58
N SER A 22 -15.95 -4.36 4.28
CA SER A 22 -16.18 -3.33 3.25
C SER A 22 -17.53 -3.58 2.61
N LEU A 23 -18.41 -2.58 2.65
CA LEU A 23 -19.71 -2.62 1.99
C LEU A 23 -19.62 -1.77 0.73
N ALA A 24 -19.99 -2.34 -0.41
CA ALA A 24 -20.04 -1.63 -1.69
C ALA A 24 -21.49 -1.37 -2.07
N PHE A 25 -21.81 -0.12 -2.39
CA PHE A 25 -23.12 0.33 -2.85
C PHE A 25 -22.97 0.80 -4.30
N LEU A 26 -23.66 0.13 -5.22
CA LEU A 26 -23.62 0.46 -6.63
C LEU A 26 -24.71 1.50 -6.95
N ASN A 27 -24.34 2.56 -7.66
CA ASN A 27 -25.31 3.48 -8.25
C ASN A 27 -25.87 2.93 -9.57
N ASP A 28 -26.78 3.67 -10.20
CA ASP A 28 -27.41 3.27 -11.49
C ASP A 28 -26.42 3.15 -12.67
N HIS A 29 -25.20 3.70 -12.54
CA HIS A 29 -24.12 3.61 -13.52
C HIS A 29 -23.09 2.52 -13.20
N ASN A 30 -23.36 1.69 -12.19
CA ASN A 30 -22.44 0.65 -11.71
C ASN A 30 -21.17 1.19 -11.03
N ASP A 31 -21.15 2.47 -10.66
CA ASP A 31 -20.08 3.04 -9.83
C ASP A 31 -20.28 2.60 -8.38
N ALA A 32 -19.20 2.18 -7.72
CA ALA A 32 -19.23 1.66 -6.36
C ALA A 32 -18.80 2.70 -5.33
N ASP A 33 -19.68 3.01 -4.38
CA ASP A 33 -19.36 3.70 -3.14
C ASP A 33 -19.04 2.69 -2.04
N TYR A 34 -17.95 2.91 -1.29
CA TYR A 34 -17.48 1.98 -0.28
C TYR A 34 -17.58 2.54 1.14
N ILE A 35 -18.15 1.76 2.06
CA ILE A 35 -18.12 2.01 3.51
C ILE A 35 -17.24 0.97 4.18
N PHE A 36 -16.31 1.41 5.03
CA PHE A 36 -15.35 0.57 5.73
C PHE A 36 -15.65 0.51 7.23
N TYR A 37 -15.86 -0.69 7.76
CA TYR A 37 -15.93 -0.96 9.19
C TYR A 37 -14.62 -1.62 9.63
N LYS A 38 -13.94 -1.01 10.60
CA LYS A 38 -12.71 -1.53 11.20
C LYS A 38 -12.87 -1.59 12.70
N ASP A 39 -12.47 -2.71 13.27
CA ASP A 39 -12.32 -2.89 14.71
C ASP A 39 -10.87 -2.51 15.05
N HIS A 40 -10.67 -1.53 15.92
CA HIS A 40 -9.36 -0.91 16.20
C HIS A 40 -8.71 -1.32 17.55
N PRO A 41 -8.92 -2.51 18.14
CA PRO A 41 -8.37 -2.76 19.48
C PRO A 41 -6.86 -3.00 19.48
N HIS A 42 -6.24 -3.41 18.36
CA HIS A 42 -4.84 -3.86 18.33
C HIS A 42 -4.10 -3.43 17.06
N ASP A 43 -3.61 -2.18 17.02
CA ASP A 43 -2.74 -1.73 15.92
C ASP A 43 -1.30 -2.31 15.99
N ARG A 44 -1.02 -3.18 16.98
CA ARG A 44 0.22 -3.96 17.04
C ARG A 44 0.05 -5.26 16.27
N ILE A 45 0.49 -5.23 15.02
CA ILE A 45 0.61 -6.42 14.19
C ILE A 45 1.94 -7.10 14.55
N ASP A 46 1.87 -8.30 15.13
CA ASP A 46 3.02 -9.19 15.28
C ASP A 46 3.34 -9.81 13.91
N TYR A 47 4.31 -9.24 13.20
CA TYR A 47 4.69 -9.77 11.89
C TYR A 47 5.53 -11.04 12.06
N VAL A 48 5.02 -12.15 11.54
CA VAL A 48 5.86 -13.27 11.13
C VAL A 48 6.16 -13.03 9.66
N TYR A 49 7.41 -12.73 9.34
CA TYR A 49 7.79 -12.51 7.94
C TYR A 49 7.83 -13.84 7.19
N PRO A 50 7.27 -13.90 5.96
CA PRO A 50 7.54 -15.01 5.07
C PRO A 50 9.02 -15.08 4.72
N GLU A 51 9.45 -16.26 4.28
CA GLU A 51 10.72 -16.35 3.56
C GLU A 51 10.60 -15.51 2.29
N VAL A 52 11.58 -14.63 2.07
CA VAL A 52 11.71 -13.82 0.86
C VAL A 52 13.06 -14.17 0.26
N ASN A 53 13.08 -14.37 -1.05
CA ASN A 53 14.27 -14.71 -1.83
C ASN A 53 14.55 -13.61 -2.86
N ALA A 54 15.73 -13.71 -3.49
CA ALA A 54 16.05 -12.87 -4.62
C ALA A 54 15.02 -13.08 -5.75
N ASP A 55 14.68 -12.00 -6.46
CA ASP A 55 13.71 -11.97 -7.55
C ASP A 55 12.24 -12.25 -7.18
N ASP A 56 11.93 -12.51 -5.90
CA ASP A 56 10.55 -12.50 -5.42
C ASP A 56 9.93 -11.12 -5.57
N ILE A 57 8.64 -11.05 -5.90
CA ILE A 57 7.91 -9.78 -5.99
C ILE A 57 7.18 -9.53 -4.67
N VAL A 58 7.53 -8.44 -4.00
CA VAL A 58 6.80 -7.93 -2.84
C VAL A 58 5.90 -6.79 -3.30
N LEU A 59 4.60 -7.08 -3.41
CA LEU A 59 3.57 -6.08 -3.66
C LEU A 59 3.18 -5.40 -2.35
N PHE A 60 3.29 -4.09 -2.30
CA PHE A 60 2.87 -3.27 -1.17
C PHE A 60 2.20 -1.99 -1.64
N GLY A 61 1.39 -1.38 -0.79
CA GLY A 61 0.87 -0.06 -1.07
C GLY A 61 -0.42 0.28 -0.37
N SER A 62 -1.26 1.09 -1.02
CA SER A 62 -2.45 1.74 -0.46
C SER A 62 -2.14 2.60 0.77
N PHE A 63 -3.19 3.11 1.43
CA PHE A 63 -3.06 3.81 2.71
C PHE A 63 -2.40 2.94 3.79
N PHE A 64 -2.48 1.60 3.70
CA PHE A 64 -1.83 0.69 4.64
C PHE A 64 -0.31 0.93 4.70
N ALA A 65 0.37 0.99 3.55
CA ALA A 65 1.82 1.21 3.51
C ALA A 65 2.25 2.62 3.96
N LEU A 66 1.29 3.53 4.09
CA LEU A 66 1.47 4.93 4.48
C LEU A 66 1.05 5.21 5.92
N ASN A 67 0.30 4.31 6.55
CA ASN A 67 -0.29 4.53 7.87
C ASN A 67 0.82 4.68 8.94
N PRO A 68 0.94 5.85 9.59
CA PRO A 68 1.99 6.10 10.58
C PRO A 68 2.01 5.14 11.76
N VAL A 69 0.87 4.53 12.10
CA VAL A 69 0.76 3.62 13.24
C VAL A 69 1.51 2.31 13.01
N ILE A 70 1.48 1.79 11.78
CA ILE A 70 2.12 0.53 11.39
C ILE A 70 3.37 0.74 10.54
N ARG A 71 3.79 1.99 10.37
CA ARG A 71 4.91 2.37 9.52
C ARG A 71 6.22 1.67 9.90
N PRO A 72 6.63 1.57 11.18
CA PRO A 72 7.88 0.89 11.54
C PRO A 72 7.92 -0.56 11.06
N GLN A 73 6.81 -1.27 11.14
CA GLN A 73 6.73 -2.68 10.78
C GLN A 73 6.72 -2.89 9.26
N VAL A 74 5.97 -2.06 8.53
CA VAL A 74 5.98 -2.06 7.06
C VAL A 74 7.38 -1.77 6.54
N TYR A 75 8.02 -0.72 7.05
CA TYR A 75 9.38 -0.36 6.65
C TYR A 75 10.38 -1.50 6.94
N ALA A 76 10.33 -2.10 8.13
CA ALA A 76 11.19 -3.21 8.50
C ALA A 76 11.04 -4.42 7.56
N PHE A 77 9.80 -4.74 7.13
CA PHE A 77 9.57 -5.82 6.17
C PHE A 77 10.11 -5.48 4.77
N LEU A 78 9.85 -4.26 4.28
CA LEU A 78 10.33 -3.83 2.97
C LEU A 78 11.86 -3.78 2.93
N ASP A 79 12.51 -3.34 4.02
CA ASP A 79 13.96 -3.33 4.11
C ASP A 79 14.52 -4.77 4.16
N TYR A 80 13.89 -5.66 4.92
CA TYR A 80 14.21 -7.10 4.93
C TYR A 80 14.13 -7.70 3.52
N ALA A 81 13.03 -7.47 2.79
CA ALA A 81 12.84 -7.96 1.44
C ALA A 81 13.88 -7.40 0.46
N ARG A 82 14.14 -6.09 0.52
CA ARG A 82 15.14 -5.39 -0.29
C ARG A 82 16.55 -5.94 -0.06
N GLN A 83 16.93 -6.18 1.20
CA GLN A 83 18.24 -6.74 1.55
C GLN A 83 18.45 -8.15 0.98
N ARG A 84 17.36 -8.86 0.66
CA ARG A 84 17.39 -10.19 0.04
C ARG A 84 17.29 -10.19 -1.48
N GLY A 85 17.24 -9.00 -2.09
CA GLY A 85 17.18 -8.86 -3.55
C GLY A 85 15.79 -9.08 -4.13
N ALA A 86 14.73 -8.96 -3.33
CA ALA A 86 13.36 -8.94 -3.85
C ALA A 86 13.10 -7.68 -4.69
N ILE A 87 12.13 -7.80 -5.60
CA ILE A 87 11.60 -6.70 -6.41
C ILE A 87 10.42 -6.07 -5.65
N LEU A 88 10.56 -4.81 -5.27
CA LEU A 88 9.54 -4.06 -4.54
C LEU A 88 8.59 -3.36 -5.52
N TYR A 89 7.35 -3.86 -5.59
CA TYR A 89 6.27 -3.28 -6.40
C TYR A 89 5.37 -2.43 -5.52
N TYR A 90 5.42 -1.11 -5.70
CA TYR A 90 4.59 -0.16 -4.98
C TYR A 90 3.33 0.21 -5.76
N ASP A 91 2.15 -0.23 -5.30
CA ASP A 91 0.84 0.19 -5.81
C ASP A 91 0.26 1.32 -4.94
N VAL A 92 0.37 2.57 -5.43
CA VAL A 92 -0.01 3.78 -4.68
C VAL A 92 -1.43 3.68 -4.11
N ASN A 93 -2.41 3.37 -4.97
CA ASN A 93 -3.76 2.95 -4.59
C ASN A 93 -4.39 3.85 -3.49
N PHE A 94 -4.27 5.16 -3.64
CA PHE A 94 -4.62 6.17 -2.65
C PHE A 94 -6.07 6.64 -2.82
N ARG A 95 -6.95 6.24 -1.90
CA ARG A 95 -8.39 6.54 -1.98
C ARG A 95 -8.68 7.99 -1.59
N ALA A 96 -9.65 8.60 -2.27
CA ALA A 96 -10.13 9.96 -2.00
C ALA A 96 -10.63 10.18 -0.56
N SER A 97 -11.09 9.11 0.12
CA SER A 97 -11.45 9.16 1.54
C SER A 97 -10.30 9.60 2.46
N HIS A 98 -9.04 9.40 2.03
CA HIS A 98 -7.83 9.79 2.75
C HIS A 98 -7.22 11.11 2.25
N LYS A 99 -7.89 11.87 1.38
CA LYS A 99 -7.33 13.10 0.80
C LYS A 99 -6.90 14.15 1.84
N ASN A 100 -7.57 14.18 2.99
CA ASN A 100 -7.23 15.11 4.07
C ASN A 100 -5.99 14.67 4.87
N GLU A 101 -5.49 13.46 4.64
CA GLU A 101 -4.31 12.90 5.30
C GLU A 101 -3.04 13.03 4.47
N VAL A 102 -3.11 13.52 3.22
CA VAL A 102 -1.99 13.60 2.28
C VAL A 102 -0.75 14.21 2.95
N MET A 103 -0.89 15.41 3.53
CA MET A 103 0.23 16.10 4.20
C MET A 103 0.85 15.29 5.34
N LYS A 104 0.05 14.50 6.06
CA LYS A 104 0.50 13.67 7.18
C LYS A 104 1.31 12.46 6.70
N VAL A 105 0.96 11.92 5.53
CA VAL A 105 1.55 10.68 5.01
C VAL A 105 2.59 10.90 3.92
N THR A 106 2.77 12.13 3.43
CA THR A 106 3.79 12.47 2.43
C THR A 106 5.19 11.92 2.77
N PRO A 107 5.72 12.02 4.01
CA PRO A 107 7.03 11.44 4.30
C PRO A 107 7.11 9.93 4.02
N ASN A 108 6.10 9.18 4.44
CA ASN A 108 6.03 7.73 4.20
C ASN A 108 5.85 7.39 2.72
N LEU A 109 5.17 8.26 1.96
CA LEU A 109 5.04 8.13 0.51
C LEU A 109 6.39 8.27 -0.18
N LEU A 110 7.19 9.29 0.19
CA LEU A 110 8.51 9.50 -0.39
C LEU A 110 9.46 8.33 -0.09
N ASP A 111 9.48 7.85 1.17
CA ASP A 111 10.26 6.67 1.52
C ASP A 111 9.85 5.44 0.66
N ASN A 112 8.55 5.23 0.44
CA ASN A 112 8.08 4.11 -0.39
C ASN A 112 8.56 4.25 -1.84
N LEU A 113 8.58 5.47 -2.40
CA LEU A 113 9.10 5.73 -3.73
C LEU A 113 10.61 5.47 -3.83
N GLU A 114 11.37 5.79 -2.78
CA GLU A 114 12.81 5.53 -2.70
C GLU A 114 13.14 4.03 -2.59
N MET A 115 12.27 3.26 -1.95
CA MET A 115 12.43 1.81 -1.81
C MET A 115 12.00 1.04 -3.05
N ALA A 116 10.98 1.53 -3.78
CA ALA A 116 10.34 0.80 -4.87
C ALA A 116 11.29 0.56 -6.06
N ASP A 117 11.15 -0.61 -6.67
CA ASP A 117 11.69 -0.91 -7.99
C ASP A 117 10.65 -0.62 -9.09
N ILE A 118 9.36 -0.83 -8.79
CA ILE A 118 8.24 -0.51 -9.69
C ILE A 118 7.23 0.34 -8.93
N VAL A 119 6.80 1.45 -9.52
CA VAL A 119 5.72 2.28 -9.00
C VAL A 119 4.53 2.22 -9.96
N ARG A 120 3.36 1.92 -9.42
CA ARG A 120 2.09 1.94 -10.15
C ARG A 120 1.09 2.83 -9.41
N GLY A 121 0.41 3.70 -10.16
CA GLY A 121 -0.71 4.50 -9.67
C GLY A 121 -1.66 4.86 -10.80
N SER A 122 -2.90 5.20 -10.46
CA SER A 122 -3.89 5.73 -11.40
C SER A 122 -3.77 7.25 -11.54
N SER A 123 -4.46 7.82 -12.53
CA SER A 123 -4.60 9.27 -12.66
C SER A 123 -5.23 9.90 -11.41
N GLU A 124 -6.28 9.29 -10.85
CA GLU A 124 -6.88 9.74 -9.59
C GLU A 124 -5.89 9.74 -8.41
N ASP A 125 -5.02 8.73 -8.31
CA ASP A 125 -4.02 8.69 -7.23
C ASP A 125 -3.17 9.97 -7.26
N PHE A 126 -2.65 10.32 -8.43
CA PHE A 126 -1.76 11.46 -8.61
C PHE A 126 -2.48 12.80 -8.62
N GLU A 127 -3.75 12.84 -9.00
CA GLU A 127 -4.59 14.01 -8.81
C GLU A 127 -4.76 14.30 -7.31
N ILE A 128 -5.06 13.28 -6.50
CA ILE A 128 -5.24 13.45 -5.05
C ILE A 128 -3.92 13.84 -4.37
N LEU A 129 -2.83 13.15 -4.71
CA LEU A 129 -1.53 13.32 -4.05
C LEU A 129 -0.80 14.59 -4.50
N PHE A 130 -0.82 14.89 -5.80
CA PHE A 130 0.04 15.89 -6.41
C PHE A 130 -0.71 16.97 -7.18
N ARG A 131 -2.04 16.85 -7.35
CA ARG A 131 -2.86 17.74 -8.19
C ARG A 131 -2.39 17.79 -9.65
N GLN A 132 -1.95 16.64 -10.15
CA GLN A 132 -1.45 16.47 -11.51
C GLN A 132 -2.18 15.31 -12.19
N HIS A 133 -2.54 15.48 -13.46
CA HIS A 133 -3.25 14.46 -14.24
C HIS A 133 -2.40 13.87 -15.37
N ASP A 134 -1.35 14.59 -15.78
CA ASP A 134 -0.47 14.20 -16.88
C ASP A 134 0.64 13.25 -16.38
N ALA A 135 0.71 12.07 -16.98
CA ALA A 135 1.61 11.01 -16.53
C ALA A 135 3.10 11.37 -16.69
N ASP A 136 3.48 12.07 -17.78
CA ASP A 136 4.87 12.47 -18.01
C ASP A 136 5.31 13.52 -16.96
N THR A 137 4.44 14.49 -16.66
CA THR A 137 4.66 15.49 -15.62
C THR A 137 4.78 14.87 -14.23
N VAL A 138 3.89 13.94 -13.88
CA VAL A 138 3.96 13.18 -12.62
C VAL A 138 5.27 12.42 -12.54
N TYR A 139 5.62 11.66 -13.58
CA TYR A 139 6.86 10.90 -13.61
C TYR A 139 8.08 11.80 -13.39
N ARG A 140 8.24 12.85 -14.20
CA ARG A 140 9.42 13.73 -14.14
C ARG A 140 9.52 14.52 -12.83
N SER A 141 8.40 14.98 -12.28
CA SER A 141 8.41 15.91 -11.15
C SER A 141 8.25 15.24 -9.79
N GLN A 142 7.57 14.09 -9.71
CA GLN A 142 7.20 13.45 -8.44
C GLN A 142 7.82 12.07 -8.23
N ILE A 143 8.21 11.36 -9.30
CA ILE A 143 8.64 9.94 -9.21
C ILE A 143 10.12 9.77 -9.54
N ALA A 144 10.59 10.29 -10.68
CA ALA A 144 11.89 9.98 -11.26
C ALA A 144 13.09 10.34 -10.36
N PHE A 145 12.93 11.31 -9.46
CA PHE A 145 13.98 11.66 -8.50
C PHE A 145 14.19 10.58 -7.43
N TYR A 146 13.10 9.99 -6.95
CA TYR A 146 13.09 9.04 -5.84
C TYR A 146 13.33 7.61 -6.32
N THR A 147 12.69 7.22 -7.42
CA THR A 147 12.76 5.86 -7.97
C THR A 147 13.83 5.78 -9.06
N LYS A 148 15.04 5.35 -8.68
CA LYS A 148 16.22 5.37 -9.57
C LYS A 148 16.35 4.16 -10.49
N LYS A 149 15.59 3.10 -10.22
CA LYS A 149 15.60 1.87 -11.01
C LYS A 149 14.38 1.90 -11.93
N PHE A 150 14.54 2.48 -13.11
CA PHE A 150 13.53 2.39 -14.17
C PHE A 150 14.23 2.30 -15.53
#